data_AF-A0AAW2YP48-F1
#
_entry.id   AF-A0AAW2YP48-F1
#
_cell.length_a   1.000
_cell.length_b   1.000
_cell.length_c   1.000
_cell.angle_alpha   90.00
_cell.angle_beta   90.00
_cell.angle_gamma   90.00
#
_symmetry.space_group_name_H-M   'P 1'
#
loop_
_entity.id
_entity.type
_entity.pdbx_description
1 polymer ?
#
loop_
_entity_poly.entity_id
_entity_poly.type
_entity_poly.pdbx_seq_one_letter_code
_entity_poly.pdbx_strand_id
1 'polypeptide(L)'
;MFGIEQEYVMTKDGVTPLGFPGSENVSKSVPRPEGPHYCGVGYTNILGRPLAEQHYRYCINAGVNICGINAELLHGQWEYQIGICTGIEAGDHLWVARYIMERLGEEHGIIINYDPKPVEGKEWSASGLHVNFSTHDMREEDGYKNIINGIERLKIHHSTHLQLFGEGNEKRLSGEALEKFTYGVADRSASIRITQDVFDAKKGYFEDRRPASNADPFVVTSALVKAVCLHEEDVPDRKMQVPEAKLETTNQKTGDKRESLRPHHGEDRRVEA
;
A
#
# COMPACT_ATOMS: atom_id res chain seq x y z
N MET A 1 -16.67 -4.27 0.08
CA MET A 1 -16.00 -3.49 1.14
C MET A 1 -14.59 -4.00 1.27
N PHE A 2 -13.66 -3.10 1.57
CA PHE A 2 -12.24 -3.38 1.62
C PHE A 2 -11.64 -2.92 2.95
N GLY A 3 -10.68 -3.69 3.46
CA GLY A 3 -9.66 -3.23 4.39
C GLY A 3 -8.30 -3.55 3.79
N ILE A 4 -7.32 -2.65 3.92
CA ILE A 4 -6.00 -2.78 3.30
C ILE A 4 -4.92 -2.59 4.35
N GLU A 5 -4.03 -3.55 4.47
CA GLU A 5 -2.89 -3.57 5.40
C GLU A 5 -1.63 -3.14 4.63
N GLN A 6 -1.21 -1.89 4.79
CA GLN A 6 -0.04 -1.35 4.10
C GLN A 6 1.21 -1.49 4.95
N GLU A 7 2.09 -2.40 4.57
CA GLU A 7 3.42 -2.50 5.14
C GLU A 7 4.42 -1.59 4.42
N TYR A 8 5.42 -1.09 5.13
CA TYR A 8 6.49 -0.24 4.58
C TYR A 8 7.72 -0.29 5.46
N VAL A 9 8.87 0.04 4.87
CA VAL A 9 10.16 0.14 5.58
C VAL A 9 10.64 1.57 5.62
N MET A 10 11.05 2.02 6.80
CA MET A 10 11.71 3.31 6.98
C MET A 10 13.21 3.18 6.66
N THR A 11 13.75 4.10 5.88
CA THR A 11 15.16 4.13 5.46
C THR A 11 15.73 5.55 5.55
N LYS A 12 17.06 5.70 5.49
CA LYS A 12 17.73 7.02 5.39
C LYS A 12 18.20 7.33 3.97
N ASP A 13 18.52 6.30 3.21
CA ASP A 13 19.15 6.34 1.89
C ASP A 13 18.21 5.79 0.78
N GLY A 14 16.99 5.40 1.14
CA GLY A 14 16.03 4.76 0.24
C GLY A 14 16.24 3.25 0.08
N VAL A 15 17.27 2.68 0.69
CA VAL A 15 17.67 1.27 0.46
C VAL A 15 17.80 0.51 1.77
N THR A 16 18.58 1.04 2.72
CA THR A 16 18.94 0.37 3.97
C THR A 16 17.87 0.63 5.05
N PRO A 17 17.21 -0.42 5.58
CA PRO A 17 16.25 -0.25 6.67
C PRO A 17 16.87 0.41 7.91
N LEU A 18 16.08 1.20 8.64
CA LEU A 18 16.47 1.67 9.95
C LEU A 18 16.77 0.48 10.87
N GLY A 19 17.95 0.49 11.50
CA GLY A 19 18.35 -0.60 12.40
C GLY A 19 19.24 -1.66 11.76
N PHE A 20 19.51 -1.58 10.45
CA PHE A 20 20.48 -2.41 9.74
C PHE A 20 21.89 -1.79 9.73
N PRO A 21 22.97 -2.59 9.57
CA PRO A 21 24.32 -2.07 9.43
C PRO A 21 24.41 -1.08 8.26
N GLY A 22 25.02 0.08 8.48
CA GLY A 22 25.05 1.19 7.52
C GLY A 22 23.95 2.24 7.73
N SER A 23 22.92 1.94 8.53
CA SER A 23 21.97 2.97 9.03
C SER A 23 22.56 3.73 10.24
N GLU A 24 22.14 4.99 10.41
CA GLU A 24 22.60 5.83 11.53
C GLU A 24 22.35 5.17 12.89
N ASN A 25 23.29 5.31 13.82
CA ASN A 25 23.21 4.83 15.22
C ASN A 25 23.24 3.31 15.45
N VAL A 26 23.64 2.48 14.47
CA VAL A 26 23.87 1.05 14.68
C VAL A 26 25.35 0.72 14.66
N SER A 27 25.96 0.53 15.84
CA SER A 27 27.37 0.13 15.98
C SER A 27 27.65 -1.34 15.64
N LYS A 28 26.65 -2.09 15.17
CA LYS A 28 26.73 -3.53 14.98
C LYS A 28 26.87 -3.85 13.49
N SER A 29 27.94 -4.56 13.16
CA SER A 29 28.22 -5.09 11.82
C SER A 29 27.20 -6.14 11.35
N VAL A 30 26.26 -6.56 12.20
CA VAL A 30 25.25 -7.59 11.92
C VAL A 30 23.86 -7.06 12.32
N PRO A 31 22.83 -7.17 11.46
CA PRO A 31 21.47 -6.78 11.80
C PRO A 31 20.94 -7.61 12.98
N ARG A 32 19.99 -7.05 13.73
CA ARG A 32 19.31 -7.83 14.78
C ARG A 32 18.40 -8.87 14.14
N PRO A 33 18.35 -10.12 14.65
CA PRO A 33 17.41 -11.11 14.15
C PRO A 33 15.97 -10.68 14.42
N GLU A 34 15.05 -11.07 13.54
CA GLU A 34 13.62 -10.84 13.69
C GLU A 34 13.06 -11.52 14.94
N GLY A 35 11.90 -11.03 15.40
CA GLY A 35 11.23 -11.53 16.61
C GLY A 35 10.94 -10.46 17.66
N PRO A 36 11.94 -9.73 18.21
CA PRO A 36 11.70 -8.76 19.28
C PRO A 36 11.05 -7.44 18.80
N HIS A 37 10.86 -7.27 17.48
CA HIS A 37 10.39 -6.03 16.85
C HIS A 37 8.87 -5.99 16.68
N TYR A 38 8.25 -7.11 16.29
CA TYR A 38 6.82 -7.18 16.03
C TYR A 38 6.01 -6.78 17.25
N CYS A 39 5.18 -5.73 17.10
CA CYS A 39 4.42 -5.13 18.20
C CYS A 39 5.27 -4.79 19.45
N GLY A 40 6.58 -4.61 19.29
CA GLY A 40 7.51 -4.41 20.39
C GLY A 40 7.39 -3.02 21.03
N VAL A 41 8.10 -2.87 22.16
CA VAL A 41 8.29 -1.60 22.88
C VAL A 41 9.73 -1.50 23.34
N GLY A 42 10.24 -0.27 23.47
CA GLY A 42 11.59 0.03 23.96
C GLY A 42 12.52 0.53 22.86
N TYR A 43 13.43 1.44 23.25
CA TYR A 43 14.31 2.18 22.35
C TYR A 43 15.11 1.27 21.40
N THR A 44 15.53 0.09 21.86
CA THR A 44 16.34 -0.84 21.07
C THR A 44 15.54 -1.70 20.11
N ASN A 45 14.24 -1.86 20.36
CA ASN A 45 13.37 -2.79 19.61
C ASN A 45 12.55 -2.08 18.54
N ILE A 46 12.31 -0.78 18.73
CA ILE A 46 11.39 0.02 17.91
C ILE A 46 12.08 1.28 17.43
N LEU A 47 12.06 1.48 16.12
CA LEU A 47 12.57 2.67 15.44
C LEU A 47 11.43 3.32 14.66
N GLY A 48 11.43 4.65 14.56
CA GLY A 48 10.46 5.37 13.73
C GLY A 48 9.05 5.57 14.32
N ARG A 49 8.81 5.16 15.57
CA ARG A 49 7.50 5.37 16.24
C ARG A 49 6.99 6.82 16.19
N PRO A 50 7.81 7.88 16.38
CA PRO A 50 7.30 9.24 16.27
C PRO A 50 6.65 9.55 14.92
N LEU A 51 7.25 9.08 13.82
CA LEU A 51 6.70 9.22 12.48
C LEU A 51 5.40 8.42 12.32
N ALA A 52 5.39 7.15 12.73
CA ALA A 52 4.20 6.29 12.64
C ALA A 52 3.01 6.85 13.45
N GLU A 53 3.24 7.33 14.68
CA GLU A 53 2.18 7.95 15.50
C GLU A 53 1.71 9.30 14.94
N GLN A 54 2.62 10.12 14.38
CA GLN A 54 2.25 11.37 13.76
C GLN A 54 1.41 11.13 12.50
N HIS A 55 1.81 10.17 11.66
CA HIS A 55 1.03 9.73 10.50
C HIS A 55 -0.37 9.29 10.90
N TYR A 56 -0.49 8.44 11.93
CA TYR A 56 -1.79 7.98 12.42
C TYR A 56 -2.70 9.14 12.82
N ARG A 57 -2.19 10.11 13.59
CA ARG A 57 -2.94 11.31 14.00
C ARG A 57 -3.34 12.19 12.82
N TYR A 58 -2.44 12.35 11.83
CA TYR A 58 -2.71 13.19 10.66
C TYR A 58 -3.74 12.55 9.73
N CYS A 59 -3.68 11.23 9.55
CA CYS A 59 -4.71 10.48 8.83
C CYS A 59 -6.10 10.65 9.49
N ILE A 60 -6.19 10.50 10.82
CA ILE A 60 -7.45 10.74 11.56
C ILE A 60 -7.95 12.17 11.32
N ASN A 61 -7.08 13.17 11.48
CA ASN A 61 -7.46 14.59 11.31
C ASN A 61 -7.88 14.92 9.88
N ALA A 62 -7.30 14.25 8.87
CA ALA A 62 -7.66 14.41 7.47
C ALA A 62 -8.95 13.66 7.08
N GLY A 63 -9.54 12.89 8.00
CA GLY A 63 -10.69 12.04 7.71
C GLY A 63 -10.34 10.79 6.89
N VAL A 64 -9.06 10.40 6.85
CA VAL A 64 -8.65 9.12 6.29
C VAL A 64 -9.16 8.00 7.20
N ASN A 65 -9.77 6.98 6.60
CA ASN A 65 -10.33 5.84 7.33
C ASN A 65 -9.23 4.86 7.78
N ILE A 66 -8.33 5.34 8.64
CA ILE A 66 -7.25 4.56 9.23
C ILE A 66 -7.76 3.83 10.46
N CYS A 67 -7.56 2.52 10.52
CA CYS A 67 -8.10 1.66 11.59
C CYS A 67 -7.04 1.16 12.57
N GLY A 68 -5.75 1.21 12.23
CA GLY A 68 -4.68 0.84 13.15
C GLY A 68 -3.27 1.06 12.60
N ILE A 69 -2.28 0.82 13.46
CA ILE A 69 -0.85 0.73 13.14
C ILE A 69 -0.18 -0.34 14.00
N ASN A 70 0.86 -0.97 13.48
CA ASN A 70 1.75 -1.83 14.26
C ASN A 70 3.19 -1.77 13.74
N ALA A 71 4.15 -2.07 14.61
CA ALA A 71 5.51 -2.37 14.18
C ALA A 71 5.55 -3.80 13.65
N GLU A 72 6.24 -3.99 12.52
CA GLU A 72 6.33 -5.29 11.84
C GLU A 72 7.57 -6.09 12.27
N LEU A 73 7.75 -7.28 11.68
CA LEU A 73 8.82 -8.22 12.01
C LEU A 73 10.23 -7.67 11.74
N LEU A 74 10.45 -7.03 10.59
CA LEU A 74 11.74 -6.44 10.23
C LEU A 74 11.96 -5.16 11.03
N HIS A 75 13.18 -4.95 11.55
CA HIS A 75 13.49 -3.75 12.30
C HIS A 75 13.35 -2.50 11.41
N GLY A 76 12.54 -1.52 11.85
CA GLY A 76 12.23 -0.33 11.06
C GLY A 76 11.08 -0.51 10.04
N GLN A 77 10.49 -1.71 9.95
CA GLN A 77 9.26 -1.96 9.21
C GLN A 77 8.04 -1.69 10.08
N TRP A 78 7.01 -1.13 9.46
CA TRP A 78 5.74 -0.79 10.07
C TRP A 78 4.59 -1.12 9.14
N GLU A 79 3.40 -1.20 9.72
CA GLU A 79 2.15 -1.35 9.00
C GLU A 79 1.15 -0.29 9.47
N TYR A 80 0.31 0.18 8.55
CA TYR A 80 -0.94 0.86 8.87
C TYR A 80 -2.10 0.26 8.09
N GLN A 81 -3.28 0.22 8.72
CA GLN A 81 -4.47 -0.37 8.11
C GLN A 81 -5.46 0.72 7.69
N ILE A 82 -5.96 0.63 6.46
CA ILE A 82 -7.00 1.49 5.90
C ILE A 82 -8.28 0.68 5.75
N GLY A 83 -9.38 1.15 6.34
CA GLY A 83 -10.68 0.51 6.20
C GLY A 83 -11.60 0.76 7.39
N ILE A 84 -12.88 0.35 7.29
CA ILE A 84 -13.47 -0.38 6.17
C ILE A 84 -14.01 0.61 5.11
N CYS A 85 -13.57 0.49 3.86
CA CYS A 85 -13.94 1.40 2.75
C CYS A 85 -14.84 0.72 1.70
N THR A 86 -15.65 1.50 0.97
CA THR A 86 -16.53 0.97 -0.09
C THR A 86 -16.00 1.30 -1.48
N GLY A 87 -15.78 0.28 -2.30
CA GLY A 87 -15.43 0.48 -3.71
C GLY A 87 -14.18 1.33 -3.90
N ILE A 88 -14.32 2.42 -4.65
CA ILE A 88 -13.22 3.33 -5.04
C ILE A 88 -12.56 4.01 -3.84
N GLU A 89 -13.31 4.25 -2.75
CA GLU A 89 -12.82 4.93 -1.55
C GLU A 89 -11.61 4.22 -0.93
N ALA A 90 -11.50 2.90 -1.11
CA ALA A 90 -10.37 2.13 -0.60
C ALA A 90 -9.04 2.60 -1.23
N GLY A 91 -9.05 2.88 -2.54
CA GLY A 91 -7.90 3.42 -3.24
C GLY A 91 -7.64 4.88 -2.87
N ASP A 92 -8.70 5.70 -2.81
CA ASP A 92 -8.60 7.12 -2.45
C ASP A 92 -7.96 7.29 -1.06
N HIS A 93 -8.46 6.57 -0.05
CA HIS A 93 -7.93 6.64 1.30
C HIS A 93 -6.49 6.14 1.40
N LEU A 94 -6.13 5.04 0.72
CA LEU A 94 -4.77 4.53 0.78
C LEU A 94 -3.78 5.49 0.11
N TRP A 95 -4.11 6.04 -1.06
CA TRP A 95 -3.23 7.00 -1.75
C TRP A 95 -3.01 8.27 -0.93
N VAL A 96 -4.06 8.80 -0.29
CA VAL A 96 -3.91 9.95 0.62
C VAL A 96 -3.07 9.56 1.86
N ALA A 97 -3.26 8.36 2.41
CA ALA A 97 -2.45 7.89 3.53
C ALA A 97 -0.96 7.76 3.16
N ARG A 98 -0.63 7.23 1.97
CA ARG A 98 0.74 7.18 1.43
C ARG A 98 1.33 8.59 1.29
N TYR A 99 0.58 9.52 0.72
CA TYR A 99 1.00 10.92 0.61
C TYR A 99 1.34 11.55 1.96
N ILE A 100 0.47 11.40 2.96
CA ILE A 100 0.73 11.93 4.31
C ILE A 100 1.99 11.27 4.91
N MET A 101 2.16 9.96 4.71
CA MET A 101 3.33 9.21 5.22
C MET A 101 4.63 9.74 4.63
N GLU A 102 4.71 9.85 3.30
CA GLU A 102 5.91 10.36 2.62
C GLU A 102 6.17 11.82 2.99
N ARG A 103 5.12 12.65 3.07
CA ARG A 103 5.27 14.07 3.41
C ARG A 103 5.76 14.30 4.84
N LEU A 104 5.37 13.44 5.78
CA LEU A 104 5.94 13.43 7.13
C LEU A 104 7.34 12.79 7.15
N GLY A 105 7.60 11.80 6.30
CA GLY A 105 8.93 11.24 6.07
C GLY A 105 9.95 12.34 5.73
N GLU A 106 9.61 13.27 4.84
CA GLU A 106 10.43 14.46 4.53
C GLU A 106 10.79 15.27 5.78
N GLU A 107 9.83 15.53 6.66
CA GLU A 107 10.04 16.33 7.88
C GLU A 107 10.93 15.61 8.91
N HIS A 108 10.86 14.29 8.94
CA HIS A 108 11.67 13.45 9.84
C HIS A 108 13.02 13.06 9.21
N GLY A 109 13.27 13.44 7.95
CA GLY A 109 14.42 12.97 7.17
C GLY A 109 14.46 11.45 7.08
N ILE A 110 13.32 10.82 6.80
CA ILE A 110 13.12 9.38 6.64
C ILE A 110 12.49 9.15 5.27
N ILE A 111 13.08 8.25 4.49
CA ILE A 111 12.53 7.81 3.20
C ILE A 111 11.68 6.56 3.43
N ILE A 112 10.48 6.56 2.87
CA ILE A 112 9.53 5.46 2.96
C ILE A 112 9.75 4.55 1.76
N ASN A 113 10.03 3.28 2.04
CA ASN A 113 10.28 2.26 1.03
C ASN A 113 9.12 1.26 1.02
N TYR A 114 8.43 1.17 -0.13
CA TYR A 114 7.35 0.22 -0.40
C TYR A 114 7.81 -0.98 -1.25
N ASP A 115 9.12 -1.21 -1.40
CA ASP A 115 9.65 -2.37 -2.11
C ASP A 115 9.15 -3.67 -1.44
N PRO A 116 8.60 -4.63 -2.21
CA PRO A 116 8.09 -5.88 -1.67
C PRO A 116 9.12 -6.72 -0.91
N LYS A 117 10.40 -6.57 -1.23
CA LYS A 117 11.52 -7.30 -0.63
C LYS A 117 12.72 -6.36 -0.43
N PRO A 118 12.66 -5.46 0.58
CA PRO A 118 13.63 -4.39 0.76
C PRO A 118 15.00 -4.90 1.23
N VAL A 119 15.07 -6.11 1.80
CA VAL A 119 16.31 -6.78 2.19
C VAL A 119 16.38 -8.16 1.54
N GLU A 120 17.48 -8.44 0.87
CA GLU A 120 17.76 -9.77 0.32
C GLU A 120 17.98 -10.80 1.43
N GLY A 121 17.57 -12.04 1.21
CA GLY A 121 17.68 -13.12 2.19
C GLY A 121 16.32 -13.70 2.55
N LYS A 122 16.29 -15.01 2.85
CA LYS A 122 15.05 -15.72 3.21
C LYS A 122 14.67 -15.52 4.67
N GLU A 123 15.64 -15.10 5.48
CA GLU A 123 15.52 -14.84 6.91
C GLU A 123 14.88 -13.49 7.25
N TRP A 124 14.80 -12.58 6.27
CA TRP A 124 14.20 -11.26 6.45
C TRP A 124 12.78 -11.23 5.91
N SER A 125 11.89 -10.61 6.68
CA SER A 125 10.51 -10.37 6.33
C SER A 125 10.43 -9.47 5.10
N ALA A 126 9.36 -9.67 4.36
CA ALA A 126 9.04 -8.95 3.15
C ALA A 126 7.89 -7.97 3.44
N SER A 127 7.55 -7.09 2.49
CA SER A 127 6.51 -6.07 2.69
C SER A 127 5.28 -6.32 1.80
N GLY A 128 4.14 -6.59 2.44
CA GLY A 128 2.86 -6.88 1.79
C GLY A 128 1.89 -5.69 1.69
N LEU A 129 0.81 -5.92 0.94
CA LEU A 129 -0.40 -5.09 0.94
C LEU A 129 -1.62 -5.99 1.10
N HIS A 130 -1.81 -6.64 2.26
CA HIS A 130 -2.93 -7.59 2.38
C HIS A 130 -4.27 -6.88 2.21
N VAL A 131 -5.20 -7.50 1.48
CA VAL A 131 -6.50 -6.91 1.18
C VAL A 131 -7.61 -7.80 1.72
N ASN A 132 -8.29 -7.29 2.74
CA ASN A 132 -9.49 -7.85 3.32
C ASN A 132 -10.70 -7.48 2.45
N PHE A 133 -11.49 -8.45 1.98
CA PHE A 133 -12.60 -8.22 1.05
C PHE A 133 -13.89 -8.92 1.48
N SER A 134 -15.01 -8.20 1.38
CA SER A 134 -16.36 -8.79 1.50
C SER A 134 -17.41 -8.12 0.61
N THR A 135 -18.35 -8.90 0.12
CA THR A 135 -19.65 -8.43 -0.41
C THR A 135 -20.69 -8.38 0.70
N HIS A 136 -21.87 -7.81 0.41
CA HIS A 136 -23.01 -7.86 1.33
C HIS A 136 -23.32 -9.31 1.74
N ASP A 137 -23.49 -10.20 0.77
CA ASP A 137 -23.88 -11.60 1.01
C ASP A 137 -22.81 -12.44 1.73
N MET A 138 -21.55 -12.00 1.74
CA MET A 138 -20.50 -12.63 2.55
C MET A 138 -20.64 -12.31 4.04
N ARG A 139 -21.22 -11.13 4.38
CA ARG A 139 -21.37 -10.66 5.76
C ARG A 139 -22.69 -11.06 6.41
N GLU A 140 -23.68 -11.44 5.60
CA GLU A 140 -24.97 -11.94 6.07
C GLU A 140 -24.87 -13.36 6.66
N GLU A 141 -25.95 -13.79 7.32
CA GLU A 141 -26.07 -15.15 7.87
C GLU A 141 -25.79 -16.21 6.79
N ASP A 142 -25.05 -17.26 7.15
CA ASP A 142 -24.56 -18.31 6.24
C ASP A 142 -23.71 -17.80 5.06
N GLY A 143 -23.16 -16.59 5.16
CA GLY A 143 -22.34 -15.94 4.13
C GLY A 143 -21.02 -16.66 3.80
N TYR A 144 -20.59 -17.64 4.59
CA TYR A 144 -19.39 -18.45 4.35
C TYR A 144 -19.37 -19.09 2.97
N LYS A 145 -20.53 -19.55 2.48
CA LYS A 145 -20.62 -20.11 1.12
C LYS A 145 -20.23 -19.08 0.05
N ASN A 146 -20.62 -17.82 0.24
CA ASN A 146 -20.28 -16.74 -0.68
C ASN A 146 -18.79 -16.39 -0.60
N ILE A 147 -18.18 -16.50 0.58
CA ILE A 147 -16.72 -16.38 0.77
C ILE A 147 -16.00 -17.44 -0.08
N ILE A 148 -16.34 -18.73 0.10
CA ILE A 148 -15.70 -19.82 -0.66
C ILE A 148 -15.92 -19.65 -2.17
N ASN A 149 -17.12 -19.30 -2.61
CA ASN A 149 -17.38 -19.05 -4.03
C ASN A 149 -16.51 -17.91 -4.59
N GLY A 150 -16.28 -16.85 -3.82
CA GLY A 150 -15.40 -15.75 -4.22
C GLY A 150 -13.95 -16.21 -4.34
N ILE A 151 -13.47 -17.03 -3.40
CA ILE A 151 -12.11 -17.58 -3.41
C ILE A 151 -11.88 -18.50 -4.62
N GLU A 152 -12.83 -19.37 -4.95
CA GLU A 152 -12.71 -20.24 -6.12
C GLU A 152 -12.68 -19.46 -7.44
N ARG A 153 -13.31 -18.27 -7.50
CA ARG A 153 -13.16 -17.36 -8.66
C ARG A 153 -11.76 -16.77 -8.71
N LEU A 154 -11.24 -16.27 -7.58
CA LEU A 154 -9.89 -15.71 -7.50
C LEU A 154 -8.81 -16.72 -7.90
N LYS A 155 -9.04 -18.02 -7.67
CA LYS A 155 -8.15 -19.10 -8.07
C LYS A 155 -7.94 -19.15 -9.59
N ILE A 156 -8.98 -18.87 -10.37
CA ILE A 156 -8.91 -18.88 -11.84
C ILE A 156 -7.99 -17.73 -12.32
N HIS A 157 -8.06 -16.59 -11.65
CA HIS A 157 -7.28 -15.38 -11.98
C HIS A 157 -5.92 -15.30 -11.30
N HIS A 158 -5.39 -16.41 -10.77
CA HIS A 158 -4.18 -16.34 -9.95
C HIS A 158 -2.99 -15.70 -10.69
N SER A 159 -2.71 -16.17 -11.90
CA SER A 159 -1.59 -15.68 -12.72
C SER A 159 -1.78 -14.22 -13.17
N THR A 160 -2.99 -13.86 -13.62
CA THR A 160 -3.28 -12.50 -14.09
C THR A 160 -3.26 -11.50 -12.94
N HIS A 161 -3.79 -11.86 -11.76
CA HIS A 161 -3.69 -11.01 -10.57
C HIS A 161 -2.24 -10.81 -10.13
N LEU A 162 -1.40 -11.85 -10.11
CA LEU A 162 0.00 -11.71 -9.71
C LEU A 162 0.78 -10.71 -10.56
N GLN A 163 0.46 -10.60 -11.86
CA GLN A 163 1.06 -9.60 -12.76
C GLN A 163 0.63 -8.16 -12.44
N LEU A 164 -0.52 -7.98 -11.79
CA LEU A 164 -1.07 -6.68 -11.41
C LEU A 164 -0.70 -6.28 -9.98
N PHE A 165 -0.26 -7.23 -9.16
CA PHE A 165 -0.20 -7.13 -7.69
C PHE A 165 1.14 -6.58 -7.18
N GLY A 166 1.75 -5.66 -7.92
CA GLY A 166 2.99 -4.97 -7.56
C GLY A 166 4.22 -5.53 -8.27
N GLU A 167 5.11 -4.63 -8.71
CA GLU A 167 6.38 -4.99 -9.34
C GLU A 167 7.35 -5.58 -8.32
N GLY A 168 8.11 -6.61 -8.69
CA GLY A 168 9.09 -7.26 -7.81
C GLY A 168 8.48 -8.24 -6.80
N ASN A 169 7.18 -8.51 -6.90
CA ASN A 169 6.45 -9.39 -5.97
C ASN A 169 6.95 -10.85 -6.01
N GLU A 170 7.58 -11.29 -7.10
CA GLU A 170 8.25 -12.58 -7.20
C GLU A 170 9.44 -12.75 -6.24
N LYS A 171 10.02 -11.65 -5.75
CA LYS A 171 11.06 -11.67 -4.70
C LYS A 171 10.45 -11.86 -3.30
N ARG A 172 9.19 -11.47 -3.12
CA ARG A 172 8.42 -11.59 -1.88
C ARG A 172 7.73 -12.95 -1.78
N LEU A 173 6.92 -13.28 -2.78
CA LEU A 173 6.20 -14.54 -2.90
C LEU A 173 7.17 -15.60 -3.42
N SER A 174 7.79 -16.35 -2.51
CA SER A 174 8.71 -17.43 -2.87
C SER A 174 8.03 -18.81 -2.85
N GLY A 175 8.47 -19.70 -3.74
CA GLY A 175 8.04 -21.10 -3.75
C GLY A 175 6.58 -21.30 -4.15
N GLU A 176 5.85 -22.14 -3.42
CA GLU A 176 4.49 -22.56 -3.80
C GLU A 176 3.49 -21.41 -3.88
N ALA A 177 3.68 -20.31 -3.14
CA ALA A 177 2.75 -19.17 -3.14
C ALA A 177 2.71 -18.38 -4.46
N LEU A 178 3.77 -18.48 -5.28
CA LEU A 178 3.83 -17.87 -6.62
C LEU A 178 3.24 -18.78 -7.70
N GLU A 179 3.38 -20.09 -7.54
CA GLU A 179 3.00 -21.08 -8.56
C GLU A 179 1.60 -21.66 -8.34
N LYS A 180 1.15 -21.74 -7.07
CA LYS A 180 -0.09 -22.41 -6.68
C LYS A 180 -0.94 -21.47 -5.85
N PHE A 181 -2.17 -21.27 -6.30
CA PHE A 181 -3.20 -20.64 -5.48
C PHE A 181 -3.65 -21.59 -4.37
N THR A 182 -3.55 -21.13 -3.12
CA THR A 182 -4.00 -21.86 -1.93
C THR A 182 -4.89 -20.99 -1.06
N TYR A 183 -5.76 -21.63 -0.28
CA TYR A 183 -6.50 -20.95 0.77
C TYR A 183 -6.66 -21.85 1.99
N GLY A 184 -6.76 -21.25 3.17
CA GLY A 184 -6.88 -21.98 4.43
C GLY A 184 -7.46 -21.14 5.57
N VAL A 185 -8.04 -21.83 6.55
CA VAL A 185 -8.49 -21.21 7.80
C VAL A 185 -7.28 -20.99 8.69
N ALA A 186 -7.08 -19.75 9.15
CA ALA A 186 -5.94 -19.30 9.95
C ALA A 186 -4.55 -19.54 9.31
N ASP A 187 -4.49 -19.92 8.03
CA ASP A 187 -3.25 -20.19 7.33
C ASP A 187 -2.61 -18.89 6.82
N ARG A 188 -1.56 -18.45 7.50
CA ARG A 188 -0.79 -17.25 7.13
C ARG A 188 0.12 -17.45 5.91
N SER A 189 0.32 -18.70 5.47
CA SER A 189 1.15 -19.03 4.31
C SER A 189 0.34 -19.17 3.01
N ALA A 190 -0.98 -19.27 3.11
CA ALA A 190 -1.86 -19.41 1.96
C ALA A 190 -1.97 -18.10 1.15
N SER A 191 -2.35 -18.22 -0.13
CA SER A 191 -2.66 -17.05 -0.96
C SER A 191 -3.84 -16.25 -0.40
N ILE A 192 -4.90 -16.96 0.00
CA ILE A 192 -6.07 -16.37 0.67
C ILE A 192 -6.21 -16.96 2.07
N ARG A 193 -6.35 -16.10 3.08
CA ARG A 193 -6.62 -16.50 4.46
C ARG A 193 -8.07 -16.23 4.83
N ILE A 194 -8.68 -17.19 5.52
CA ILE A 194 -9.93 -16.98 6.25
C ILE A 194 -9.57 -17.00 7.74
N THR A 195 -9.91 -15.96 8.50
CA THR A 195 -9.58 -15.93 9.93
C THR A 195 -10.43 -16.95 10.70
N GLN A 196 -9.95 -17.36 11.88
CA GLN A 196 -10.69 -18.29 12.74
C GLN A 196 -12.08 -17.72 13.09
N ASP A 197 -12.16 -16.42 13.41
CA ASP A 197 -13.42 -15.76 13.76
C ASP A 197 -14.44 -15.79 12.60
N VAL A 198 -14.01 -15.59 11.36
CA VAL A 198 -14.90 -15.70 10.18
C VAL A 198 -15.34 -17.15 9.97
N PHE A 199 -14.43 -18.11 10.17
CA PHE A 199 -14.76 -19.53 10.05
C PHE A 199 -15.78 -19.95 11.13
N ASP A 200 -15.64 -19.48 12.36
CA ASP A 200 -16.53 -19.83 13.46
C ASP A 200 -17.89 -19.12 13.31
N ALA A 201 -17.89 -17.85 12.90
CA ALA A 201 -19.11 -17.08 12.66
C ALA A 201 -19.87 -17.48 11.39
N LYS A 202 -19.24 -18.25 10.49
CA LYS A 202 -19.78 -18.63 9.17
C LYS A 202 -20.20 -17.44 8.30
N LYS A 203 -19.58 -16.28 8.50
CA LYS A 203 -19.78 -15.04 7.71
C LYS A 203 -18.66 -14.05 7.97
N GLY A 204 -18.48 -13.09 7.07
CA GLY A 204 -17.49 -12.02 7.19
C GLY A 204 -16.78 -11.71 5.88
N TYR A 205 -15.47 -11.92 5.86
CA TYR A 205 -14.56 -11.52 4.77
C TYR A 205 -13.44 -12.57 4.57
N PHE A 206 -12.72 -12.50 3.46
CA PHE A 206 -11.43 -13.18 3.30
C PHE A 206 -10.31 -12.16 3.14
N GLU A 207 -9.07 -12.58 3.38
CA GLU A 207 -7.87 -11.78 3.22
C GLU A 207 -7.03 -12.29 2.04
N ASP A 208 -6.85 -11.48 1.00
CA ASP A 208 -5.91 -11.73 -0.08
C ASP A 208 -4.51 -11.25 0.32
N ARG A 209 -3.57 -12.20 0.45
CA ARG A 209 -2.21 -11.94 0.93
C ARG A 209 -1.20 -11.76 -0.20
N ARG A 210 -1.66 -11.86 -1.44
CA ARG A 210 -0.82 -11.80 -2.66
C ARG A 210 -0.39 -10.40 -3.09
N PRO A 211 -1.12 -9.30 -2.84
CA PRO A 211 -0.65 -7.99 -3.23
C PRO A 211 0.61 -7.58 -2.47
N ALA A 212 1.56 -6.99 -3.20
CA ALA A 212 2.80 -6.46 -2.66
C ALA A 212 2.61 -5.03 -2.12
N SER A 213 3.47 -4.60 -1.21
CA SER A 213 3.40 -3.28 -0.57
C SER A 213 3.37 -2.09 -1.55
N ASN A 214 4.01 -2.19 -2.71
CA ASN A 214 3.99 -1.16 -3.77
C ASN A 214 2.78 -1.23 -4.72
N ALA A 215 1.86 -2.18 -4.55
CA ALA A 215 0.75 -2.36 -5.48
C ALA A 215 -0.17 -1.11 -5.52
N ASP A 216 -0.74 -0.82 -6.68
CA ASP A 216 -1.76 0.21 -6.82
C ASP A 216 -3.10 -0.30 -6.27
N PRO A 217 -3.66 0.31 -5.21
CA PRO A 217 -4.91 -0.15 -4.62
C PRO A 217 -6.08 -0.07 -5.60
N PHE A 218 -6.09 0.83 -6.58
CA PHE A 218 -7.16 0.88 -7.58
C PHE A 218 -7.16 -0.35 -8.46
N VAL A 219 -5.97 -0.79 -8.89
CA VAL A 219 -5.80 -2.00 -9.69
C VAL A 219 -6.19 -3.24 -8.89
N VAL A 220 -5.69 -3.36 -7.65
CA VAL A 220 -5.95 -4.52 -6.79
C VAL A 220 -7.45 -4.64 -6.46
N THR A 221 -8.08 -3.56 -6.00
CA THR A 221 -9.51 -3.56 -5.63
C THR A 221 -10.40 -3.81 -6.85
N SER A 222 -10.07 -3.23 -8.01
CA SER A 222 -10.79 -3.51 -9.25
C SER A 222 -10.66 -4.97 -9.68
N ALA A 223 -9.48 -5.58 -9.58
CA ALA A 223 -9.26 -6.98 -9.93
C ALA A 223 -10.11 -7.92 -9.06
N LEU A 224 -10.15 -7.67 -7.74
CA LEU A 224 -11.01 -8.44 -6.83
C LEU A 224 -12.49 -8.30 -7.17
N VAL A 225 -12.98 -7.09 -7.47
CA VAL A 225 -14.38 -6.88 -7.86
C VAL A 225 -14.70 -7.58 -9.19
N LYS A 226 -13.83 -7.51 -10.19
CA LYS A 226 -14.03 -8.16 -11.48
C LYS A 226 -14.14 -9.67 -11.35
N ALA A 227 -13.21 -10.29 -10.63
CA ALA A 227 -13.22 -11.73 -10.41
C ALA A 227 -14.42 -12.17 -9.55
N VAL A 228 -14.63 -11.51 -8.40
CA VAL A 228 -15.58 -11.98 -7.40
C VAL A 228 -17.01 -11.54 -7.68
N CYS A 229 -17.24 -10.31 -8.16
CA CYS A 229 -18.57 -9.76 -8.33
C CYS A 229 -19.06 -9.77 -9.78
N LEU A 230 -18.17 -9.56 -10.75
CA LEU A 230 -18.55 -9.50 -12.17
C LEU A 230 -18.35 -10.82 -12.92
N HIS A 231 -17.61 -11.77 -12.32
CA HIS A 231 -17.33 -13.07 -12.90
C HIS A 231 -16.67 -12.96 -14.28
N GLU A 232 -15.87 -11.91 -14.50
CA GLU A 232 -15.09 -11.81 -15.74
C GLU A 232 -14.14 -13.00 -15.79
N GLU A 233 -14.14 -13.78 -16.86
CA GLU A 233 -13.14 -14.83 -17.07
C GLU A 233 -11.84 -14.20 -17.58
N ASP A 234 -10.71 -14.85 -17.30
CA ASP A 234 -9.44 -14.46 -17.91
C ASP A 234 -9.57 -14.62 -19.42
N VAL A 235 -9.60 -13.50 -20.14
CA VAL A 235 -9.49 -13.52 -21.60
C VAL A 235 -8.00 -13.57 -21.92
N PRO A 236 -7.46 -14.69 -22.41
CA PRO A 236 -6.08 -14.73 -22.85
C PRO A 236 -5.93 -13.68 -23.97
N ASP A 237 -4.94 -12.79 -23.85
CA ASP A 237 -4.56 -11.71 -24.78
C ASP A 237 -5.14 -10.30 -24.62
N ARG A 238 -6.01 -9.97 -23.65
CA ARG A 238 -6.09 -8.56 -23.24
C ARG A 238 -5.00 -8.28 -22.22
N LYS A 239 -3.81 -7.92 -22.71
CA LYS A 239 -2.93 -7.05 -21.90
C LYS A 239 -3.81 -5.88 -21.46
N MET A 240 -4.15 -5.81 -20.16
CA MET A 240 -4.66 -4.57 -19.59
C MET A 240 -3.54 -3.57 -19.81
N GLN A 241 -3.64 -2.80 -20.89
CA GLN A 241 -2.81 -1.63 -21.08
C GLN A 241 -3.19 -0.71 -19.92
N VAL A 242 -2.31 -0.64 -18.91
CA VAL A 242 -2.27 0.53 -18.05
C VAL A 242 -2.11 1.70 -19.01
N PRO A 243 -3.07 2.63 -19.10
CA PRO A 243 -2.92 3.75 -20.01
C PRO A 243 -1.64 4.48 -19.63
N GLU A 244 -0.64 4.49 -20.52
CA GLU A 244 0.49 5.39 -20.35
C GLU A 244 -0.09 6.80 -20.28
N ALA A 245 0.13 7.48 -19.16
CA ALA A 245 -0.18 8.88 -19.04
C ALA A 245 0.61 9.62 -20.11
N LYS A 246 -0.05 9.97 -21.22
CA LYS A 246 0.53 10.86 -22.22
C LYS A 246 0.66 12.22 -21.55
N LEU A 247 1.85 12.49 -21.00
CA LEU A 247 2.31 13.84 -20.75
C LEU A 247 2.37 14.54 -22.10
N GLU A 248 1.26 15.18 -22.48
CA GLU A 248 1.25 16.16 -23.55
C GLU A 248 2.17 17.30 -23.12
N THR A 249 3.42 17.24 -23.57
CA THR A 249 4.31 18.38 -23.53
C THR A 249 3.76 19.41 -24.51
N THR A 250 2.94 20.34 -23.99
CA THR A 250 2.65 21.58 -24.69
C THR A 250 3.97 22.34 -24.85
N ASN A 251 4.66 22.11 -25.96
CA ASN A 251 5.67 23.01 -26.49
C ASN A 251 4.96 24.30 -26.92
N GLN A 252 4.70 25.19 -25.95
CA GLN A 252 4.46 26.58 -26.25
C GLN A 252 5.76 27.14 -26.85
N LYS A 253 5.78 27.23 -28.17
CA LYS A 253 6.71 28.10 -28.89
C LYS A 253 6.49 29.51 -28.36
N THR A 254 7.39 29.97 -27.49
CA THR A 254 7.54 31.39 -27.17
C THR A 254 7.98 32.10 -28.45
N GLY A 255 7.00 32.58 -29.21
CA GLY A 255 7.20 33.55 -30.27
C GLY A 255 7.61 34.87 -29.63
N ASP A 256 8.86 35.24 -29.86
CA ASP A 256 9.43 36.55 -29.52
C ASP A 256 8.60 37.66 -30.20
N LYS A 257 7.69 38.27 -29.45
CA LYS A 257 7.11 39.57 -29.78
C LYS A 257 7.53 40.55 -28.68
N ARG A 258 8.69 41.17 -28.88
CA ARG A 258 9.03 42.43 -28.23
C ARG A 258 8.08 43.51 -28.72
N GLU A 259 6.96 43.70 -28.03
CA GLU A 259 6.18 44.92 -28.10
C GLU A 259 6.72 45.90 -27.04
N SER A 260 7.24 47.02 -27.53
CA SER A 260 7.81 48.09 -26.73
C SER A 260 6.74 48.76 -25.86
N LEU A 261 6.75 48.49 -24.56
CA LEU A 261 6.01 49.28 -23.58
C LEU A 261 6.70 50.65 -23.42
N ARG A 262 6.07 51.70 -23.94
CA ARG A 262 6.39 53.09 -23.55
C ARG A 262 5.72 53.37 -22.20
N PRO A 263 6.41 54.02 -21.24
CA PRO A 263 5.78 54.38 -19.97
C PRO A 263 4.90 55.62 -20.16
N HIS A 264 3.58 55.46 -19.95
CA HIS A 264 2.68 56.59 -19.80
C HIS A 264 2.71 57.02 -18.32
N HIS A 265 3.51 58.04 -18.01
CA HIS A 265 3.38 58.76 -16.75
C HIS A 265 2.13 59.66 -16.82
N GLY A 266 1.27 59.51 -15.83
CA GLY A 266 0.10 60.37 -15.64
C GLY A 266 -0.62 60.02 -14.36
N GLU A 267 -0.19 60.60 -13.24
CA GLU A 267 -1.06 61.09 -12.17
C GLU A 267 -0.19 61.92 -11.20
N ASP A 268 -0.15 63.22 -11.43
CA ASP A 268 0.33 64.21 -10.46
C ASP A 268 -0.90 64.95 -9.96
N ARG A 269 -1.41 64.54 -8.79
CA ARG A 269 -2.44 65.29 -8.06
C ARG A 269 -1.71 66.29 -7.18
N ARG A 270 -1.66 67.55 -7.62
CA ARG A 270 -1.46 68.70 -6.73
C ARG A 270 -2.77 69.46 -6.60
N VAL A 271 -3.21 69.53 -5.35
CA VAL A 271 -4.17 70.51 -4.85
C VAL A 271 -3.35 71.76 -4.54
N GLU A 272 -3.65 72.88 -5.17
CA GLU A 272 -3.21 74.20 -4.70
C GLU A 272 -4.42 74.99 -4.22
N ALA A 273 -4.18 75.84 -3.22
CA ALA A 273 -5.08 76.90 -2.79
C ALA A 273 -5.08 78.06 -3.80
#